data_AF-A0A1E5PHF5-F1
#
_entry.id   AF-A0A1E5PHF5-F1
#
_cell.length_a   1.000
_cell.length_b   1.000
_cell.length_c   1.000
_cell.angle_alpha   90.00
_cell.angle_beta   90.00
_cell.angle_gamma   90.00
#
_symmetry.space_group_name_H-M   'P 1'
#
loop_
_entity.id
_entity.type
_entity.pdbx_description
1 polymer ?
#
loop_
_entity_poly.entity_id
_entity_poly.type
_entity_poly.pdbx_seq_one_letter_code
_entity_poly.pdbx_strand_id
1 'polypeptide(L)'
;MHDPATHRDDTDFDFGVTALGSSFHGDWCLDVEHELDHVTNYLGPEGDPGGLVLLVEDLLRLRDSDLSGDELGLLWHATDPPLGGAPEIRGAERAWLDRLLSVVVPLARARGASEASCTTYLRCGPGATHPVVVEHRGLTAEVVELIGRLGQRAEGHSPLPRTREALVRCAETVCSELAFRFLLQAAGQYWSRLSPETYERLERLSAAFGHGPYVVSAIRYLVDEPHARP
;
A
#
# COMPACT_ATOMS: atom_id res chain seq x y z
N MET A 1 -21.56 3.05 -6.04
CA MET A 1 -21.66 1.59 -5.81
C MET A 1 -20.61 1.00 -6.73
N HIS A 2 -19.43 0.68 -6.20
CA HIS A 2 -18.40 0.05 -7.02
C HIS A 2 -18.76 -1.42 -7.19
N ASP A 3 -18.83 -1.85 -8.44
CA ASP A 3 -19.07 -3.21 -8.86
C ASP A 3 -17.84 -4.06 -8.44
N PRO A 4 -18.01 -5.20 -7.74
CA PRO A 4 -16.91 -6.12 -7.42
C PRO A 4 -16.12 -6.62 -8.65
N ALA A 5 -16.53 -6.30 -9.87
CA ALA A 5 -15.81 -6.55 -11.12
C ALA A 5 -14.93 -5.38 -11.64
N THR A 6 -14.92 -4.20 -11.00
CA THR A 6 -14.32 -2.99 -11.64
C THR A 6 -12.79 -2.83 -11.60
N HIS A 7 -12.02 -3.75 -11.00
CA HIS A 7 -10.60 -3.94 -11.32
C HIS A 7 -10.08 -5.20 -10.62
N ARG A 8 -10.24 -6.34 -11.27
CA ARG A 8 -9.45 -7.54 -10.98
C ARG A 8 -8.59 -7.76 -12.20
N ASP A 9 -7.49 -7.01 -12.33
CA ASP A 9 -6.43 -7.58 -13.13
C ASP A 9 -5.87 -8.72 -12.28
N ASP A 10 -6.30 -9.94 -12.60
CA ASP A 10 -5.89 -11.17 -11.93
C ASP A 10 -4.40 -11.47 -12.15
N THR A 11 -3.57 -10.46 -12.43
CA THR A 11 -2.12 -10.56 -12.58
C THR A 11 -1.36 -9.55 -11.72
N ASP A 12 -2.07 -8.62 -11.06
CA ASP A 12 -1.45 -7.57 -10.24
C ASP A 12 -0.89 -8.13 -8.92
N PHE A 13 0.40 -7.89 -8.70
CA PHE A 13 1.12 -8.25 -7.47
C PHE A 13 1.02 -7.16 -6.40
N ASP A 14 0.64 -5.94 -6.77
CA ASP A 14 0.35 -4.80 -5.88
C ASP A 14 -0.47 -3.76 -6.67
N PHE A 15 -1.11 -2.82 -5.97
CA PHE A 15 -1.84 -1.70 -6.57
C PHE A 15 -1.92 -0.49 -5.64
N GLY A 16 -2.41 0.63 -6.16
CA GLY A 16 -2.64 1.83 -5.37
C GLY A 16 -1.34 2.47 -4.88
N VAL A 17 -1.35 3.05 -3.67
CA VAL A 17 -0.21 3.82 -3.16
C VAL A 17 1.03 2.95 -2.87
N THR A 18 0.85 1.68 -2.52
CA THR A 18 1.96 0.74 -2.25
C THR A 18 2.69 0.35 -3.52
N ALA A 19 1.95 0.13 -4.62
CA ALA A 19 2.55 -0.10 -5.94
C ALA A 19 3.29 1.15 -6.45
N LEU A 20 2.70 2.33 -6.26
CA LEU A 20 3.34 3.58 -6.65
C LEU A 20 4.63 3.81 -5.86
N GLY A 21 4.61 3.62 -4.53
CA GLY A 21 5.79 3.78 -3.68
C GLY A 21 6.91 2.81 -4.06
N SER A 22 6.58 1.53 -4.26
CA SER A 22 7.55 0.51 -4.68
C SER A 22 8.10 0.69 -6.10
N SER A 23 7.41 1.45 -6.96
CA SER A 23 7.88 1.77 -8.31
C SER A 23 9.14 2.65 -8.34
N PHE A 24 9.46 3.36 -7.25
CA PHE A 24 10.67 4.17 -7.14
C PHE A 24 11.90 3.28 -6.87
N HIS A 25 12.26 2.46 -7.85
CA HIS A 25 13.50 1.68 -7.84
C HIS A 25 14.73 2.60 -7.87
N GLY A 26 15.85 2.19 -7.28
CA GLY A 26 17.02 3.07 -7.09
C GLY A 26 17.62 3.67 -8.37
N ASP A 27 17.21 3.20 -9.55
CA ASP A 27 17.59 3.68 -10.88
C ASP A 27 16.52 4.53 -11.59
N TRP A 28 15.36 4.82 -10.98
CA TRP A 28 14.31 5.64 -11.60
C TRP A 28 14.83 7.01 -12.06
N CYS A 29 15.79 7.57 -11.34
CA CYS A 29 16.41 8.87 -11.63
C CYS A 29 17.35 8.84 -12.86
N LEU A 30 17.64 7.67 -13.42
CA LEU A 30 18.35 7.54 -14.69
C LEU A 30 17.43 7.82 -15.88
N ASP A 31 16.13 7.60 -15.72
CA ASP A 31 15.13 7.75 -16.78
C ASP A 31 14.48 9.15 -16.79
N VAL A 32 14.37 9.78 -15.61
CA VAL A 32 13.73 11.11 -15.46
C VAL A 32 14.39 11.95 -14.36
N GLU A 33 14.33 13.27 -14.51
CA GLU A 33 14.92 14.23 -13.56
C GLU A 33 14.02 14.53 -12.35
N HIS A 34 12.69 14.41 -12.51
CA HIS A 34 11.72 14.77 -11.48
C HIS A 34 10.81 13.61 -11.07
N GLU A 35 10.45 13.56 -9.80
CA GLU A 35 9.66 12.48 -9.22
C GLU A 35 8.26 12.39 -9.84
N LEU A 36 7.64 13.52 -10.18
CA LEU A 36 6.31 13.53 -10.80
C LEU A 36 6.34 13.09 -12.27
N ASP A 37 7.48 13.25 -12.94
CA ASP A 37 7.67 12.69 -14.28
C ASP A 37 7.78 11.17 -14.20
N HIS A 38 8.44 10.63 -13.17
CA HIS A 38 8.46 9.18 -12.88
C HIS A 38 7.04 8.65 -12.66
N VAL A 39 6.26 9.33 -11.79
CA VAL A 39 4.85 8.95 -11.54
C VAL A 39 4.05 8.92 -12.83
N THR A 40 4.22 9.93 -13.69
CA THR A 40 3.50 10.01 -14.97
C THR A 40 3.91 8.88 -15.91
N ASN A 41 5.21 8.58 -16.01
CA ASN A 41 5.74 7.51 -16.85
C ASN A 41 5.29 6.12 -16.36
N TYR A 42 5.37 5.88 -15.05
CA TYR A 42 4.96 4.62 -14.42
C TYR A 42 3.48 4.33 -14.64
N LEU A 43 2.61 5.34 -14.47
CA LEU A 43 1.17 5.19 -14.68
C LEU A 43 0.81 5.11 -16.16
N GLY A 44 1.66 5.63 -17.05
CA GLY A 44 1.47 5.69 -18.49
C GLY A 44 0.37 6.66 -18.93
N PRO A 45 0.08 6.75 -20.24
CA PRO A 45 -1.02 7.58 -20.76
C PRO A 45 -2.35 6.81 -20.90
N GLU A 46 -2.30 5.49 -21.12
CA GLU A 46 -3.45 4.66 -21.49
C GLU A 46 -3.75 3.58 -20.43
N GLY A 47 -4.94 2.99 -20.50
CA GLY A 47 -5.38 1.91 -19.60
C GLY A 47 -6.76 2.16 -18.99
N ASP A 48 -7.27 1.17 -18.25
CA ASP A 48 -8.51 1.32 -17.49
C ASP A 48 -8.32 2.29 -16.29
N PRO A 49 -9.31 3.13 -15.94
CA PRO A 49 -9.18 4.07 -14.83
C PRO A 49 -9.23 3.42 -13.45
N GLY A 50 -9.63 2.15 -13.30
CA GLY A 50 -9.91 1.54 -11.99
C GLY A 50 -8.69 1.49 -11.08
N GLY A 51 -7.51 1.13 -11.59
CA GLY A 51 -6.26 1.20 -10.81
C GLY A 51 -5.93 2.62 -10.33
N LEU A 52 -6.19 3.64 -11.16
CA LEU A 52 -6.00 5.04 -10.78
C LEU A 52 -7.03 5.50 -9.74
N VAL A 53 -8.27 5.02 -9.82
CA VAL A 53 -9.31 5.31 -8.81
C VAL A 53 -8.90 4.75 -7.45
N LEU A 54 -8.38 3.52 -7.40
CA LEU A 54 -7.85 2.93 -6.16
C LEU A 54 -6.67 3.74 -5.60
N LEU A 55 -5.75 4.17 -6.45
CA LEU A 55 -4.65 5.05 -6.06
C LEU A 55 -5.16 6.39 -5.50
N VAL A 56 -6.14 7.02 -6.16
CA VAL A 56 -6.75 8.27 -5.66
C VAL A 56 -7.38 8.04 -4.29
N GLU A 57 -8.14 6.95 -4.10
CA GLU A 57 -8.73 6.63 -2.81
C GLU A 57 -7.68 6.48 -1.70
N ASP A 58 -6.58 5.77 -1.96
CA ASP A 58 -5.49 5.61 -0.99
C ASP A 58 -4.85 6.94 -0.62
N LEU A 59 -4.54 7.76 -1.63
CA LEU A 59 -3.93 9.08 -1.43
C LEU A 59 -4.86 10.00 -0.63
N LEU A 60 -6.17 10.01 -0.93
CA LEU A 60 -7.15 10.78 -0.18
C LEU A 60 -7.27 10.28 1.27
N ARG A 61 -7.31 8.95 1.49
CA ARG A 61 -7.36 8.36 2.84
C ARG A 61 -6.16 8.75 3.68
N LEU A 62 -4.95 8.67 3.13
CA LEU A 62 -3.72 9.06 3.82
C LEU A 62 -3.67 10.57 4.07
N ARG A 63 -3.98 11.38 3.06
CA ARG A 63 -3.97 12.85 3.15
C ARG A 63 -4.95 13.38 4.18
N ASP A 64 -6.13 12.77 4.28
CA ASP A 64 -7.20 13.20 5.17
C ASP A 64 -7.15 12.53 6.56
N SER A 65 -6.16 11.67 6.80
CA SER A 65 -6.01 10.94 8.06
C SER A 65 -5.43 11.78 9.20
N ASP A 66 -5.56 11.25 10.43
CA ASP A 66 -4.92 11.79 11.64
C ASP A 66 -3.47 11.30 11.82
N LEU A 67 -2.85 10.66 10.81
CA LEU A 67 -1.43 10.28 10.86
C LEU A 67 -0.54 11.53 10.78
N SER A 68 0.47 11.60 11.64
CA SER A 68 1.53 12.61 11.57
C SER A 68 2.35 12.50 10.28
N GLY A 69 3.07 13.58 9.92
CA GLY A 69 4.01 13.55 8.79
C GLY A 69 5.04 12.43 8.95
N ASP A 70 5.60 12.26 10.14
CA ASP A 70 6.53 11.17 10.46
C ASP A 70 5.91 9.77 10.22
N GLU A 71 4.67 9.54 10.65
CA GLU A 71 3.97 8.27 10.39
C GLU A 71 3.74 8.05 8.89
N LEU A 72 3.34 9.08 8.14
CA LEU A 72 3.19 9.01 6.67
C LEU A 72 4.52 8.71 5.98
N GLY A 73 5.62 9.33 6.43
CA GLY A 73 6.95 9.08 5.91
C GLY A 73 7.41 7.64 6.17
N LEU A 74 7.13 7.10 7.36
CA LEU A 74 7.42 5.70 7.69
C LEU A 74 6.61 4.71 6.84
N LEU A 75 5.35 5.02 6.52
CA LEU A 75 4.55 4.19 5.61
C LEU A 75 5.08 4.27 4.18
N TRP A 76 5.44 5.46 3.70
CA TRP A 76 6.03 5.63 2.38
C TRP A 76 7.33 4.82 2.24
N HIS A 77 8.25 4.96 3.19
CA HIS A 77 9.51 4.21 3.18
C HIS A 77 9.36 2.71 3.47
N ALA A 78 8.21 2.25 3.97
CA ALA A 78 7.91 0.82 4.06
C ALA A 78 7.72 0.19 2.66
N THR A 79 7.50 1.01 1.63
CA THR A 79 7.40 0.58 0.22
C THR A 79 8.73 0.62 -0.52
N ASP A 80 9.80 1.13 0.12
CA ASP A 80 11.09 1.25 -0.52
C ASP A 80 11.61 -0.13 -0.95
N PRO A 81 12.16 -0.25 -2.18
CA PRO A 81 12.91 -1.43 -2.53
C PRO A 81 14.15 -1.58 -1.61
N PRO A 82 14.76 -2.77 -1.51
CA PRO A 82 15.85 -3.02 -0.57
C PRO A 82 17.05 -2.08 -0.66
N LEU A 83 17.29 -1.46 -1.82
CA LEU A 83 18.37 -0.49 -2.05
C LEU A 83 17.92 0.97 -1.92
N GLY A 84 16.69 1.21 -1.49
CA GLY A 84 16.07 2.53 -1.50
C GLY A 84 15.78 3.02 -2.92
N GLY A 85 15.23 4.22 -3.00
CA GLY A 85 14.93 4.87 -4.28
C GLY A 85 13.79 5.87 -4.18
N ALA A 86 12.89 5.70 -3.21
CA ALA A 86 11.83 6.67 -3.00
C ALA A 86 12.40 8.07 -2.66
N PRO A 87 11.73 9.14 -3.13
CA PRO A 87 12.22 10.49 -2.94
C PRO A 87 12.18 10.90 -1.47
N GLU A 88 13.13 11.74 -1.06
CA GLU A 88 13.11 12.32 0.28
C GLU A 88 12.05 13.42 0.38
N ILE A 89 11.02 13.19 1.20
CA ILE A 89 9.87 14.10 1.32
C ILE A 89 10.05 15.14 2.46
N ARG A 90 11.00 14.91 3.38
CA ARG A 90 11.52 15.86 4.41
C ARG A 90 10.46 16.72 5.12
N GLY A 91 9.46 16.11 5.77
CA GLY A 91 8.46 16.84 6.56
C GLY A 91 7.34 17.47 5.71
N ALA A 92 7.32 17.20 4.40
CA ALA A 92 6.30 17.65 3.47
C ALA A 92 5.38 16.51 3.03
N GLU A 93 5.14 15.51 3.88
CA GLU A 93 4.47 14.26 3.51
C GLU A 93 3.06 14.49 2.99
N ARG A 94 2.28 15.35 3.65
CA ARG A 94 0.94 15.71 3.15
C ARG A 94 1.00 16.50 1.85
N ALA A 95 1.94 17.43 1.73
CA ALA A 95 2.14 18.19 0.49
C ALA A 95 2.62 17.29 -0.67
N TRP A 96 3.33 16.20 -0.38
CA TRP A 96 3.65 15.17 -1.36
C TRP A 96 2.40 14.43 -1.84
N LEU A 97 1.50 14.02 -0.94
CA LEU A 97 0.22 13.42 -1.32
C LEU A 97 -0.64 14.37 -2.17
N ASP A 98 -0.64 15.67 -1.85
CA ASP A 98 -1.32 16.69 -2.68
C ASP A 98 -0.71 16.81 -4.08
N ARG A 99 0.63 16.78 -4.18
CA ARG A 99 1.33 16.78 -5.47
C ARG A 99 1.00 15.52 -6.29
N LEU A 100 0.98 14.35 -5.67
CA LEU A 100 0.56 13.12 -6.34
C LEU A 100 -0.88 13.21 -6.84
N LEU A 101 -1.82 13.66 -6.01
CA LEU A 101 -3.21 13.86 -6.41
C LEU A 101 -3.36 14.84 -7.58
N SER A 102 -2.52 15.88 -7.64
CA SER A 102 -2.53 16.84 -8.75
C SER A 102 -2.17 16.24 -10.11
N VAL A 103 -1.47 15.09 -10.12
CA VAL A 103 -1.14 14.33 -11.33
C VAL A 103 -2.13 13.20 -11.58
N VAL A 104 -2.43 12.40 -10.55
CA VAL A 104 -3.25 11.20 -10.68
C VAL A 104 -4.71 11.53 -10.99
N VAL A 105 -5.29 12.58 -10.39
CA VAL A 105 -6.71 12.92 -10.60
C VAL A 105 -6.99 13.35 -12.05
N PRO A 106 -6.23 14.27 -12.67
CA PRO A 106 -6.40 14.58 -14.09
C PRO A 106 -6.23 13.36 -14.99
N LEU A 107 -5.26 12.49 -14.71
CA LEU A 107 -5.03 11.27 -15.48
C LEU A 107 -6.22 10.30 -15.36
N ALA A 108 -6.73 10.06 -14.16
CA ALA A 108 -7.90 9.22 -13.93
C ALA A 108 -9.13 9.74 -14.69
N ARG A 109 -9.37 11.06 -14.62
CA ARG A 109 -10.48 11.72 -15.34
C ARG A 109 -10.31 11.61 -16.86
N ALA A 110 -9.10 11.79 -17.38
CA ALA A 110 -8.81 11.63 -18.80
C ALA A 110 -9.10 10.20 -19.30
N ARG A 111 -8.96 9.20 -18.42
CA ARG A 111 -9.30 7.79 -18.68
C ARG A 111 -10.75 7.42 -18.35
N GLY A 112 -11.61 8.38 -18.03
CA GLY A 112 -13.04 8.16 -17.85
C GLY A 112 -13.49 7.93 -16.40
N ALA A 113 -12.62 8.11 -15.40
CA ALA A 113 -13.05 8.10 -14.01
C ALA A 113 -14.06 9.23 -13.73
N SER A 114 -15.09 8.91 -12.93
CA SER A 114 -16.07 9.92 -12.52
C SER A 114 -15.46 10.94 -11.56
N GLU A 115 -16.03 12.16 -11.52
CA GLU A 115 -15.62 13.17 -10.54
C GLU A 115 -15.78 12.69 -9.09
N ALA A 116 -16.86 11.95 -8.79
CA ALA A 116 -17.10 11.39 -7.47
C ALA A 116 -16.01 10.39 -7.06
N SER A 117 -15.59 9.51 -7.99
CA SER A 117 -14.51 8.55 -7.79
C SER A 117 -13.15 9.21 -7.57
N CYS A 118 -12.98 10.47 -7.98
CA CYS A 118 -11.73 11.21 -7.83
C CYS A 118 -11.70 12.13 -6.59
N THR A 119 -12.82 12.28 -5.87
CA THR A 119 -12.97 13.28 -4.79
C THR A 119 -13.56 12.71 -3.52
N THR A 120 -14.12 11.51 -3.56
CA THR A 120 -14.76 10.85 -2.43
C THR A 120 -14.22 9.45 -2.26
N TYR A 121 -14.22 8.98 -1.01
CA TYR A 121 -13.80 7.63 -0.66
C TYR A 121 -14.61 7.15 0.55
N LEU A 122 -14.70 5.82 0.71
CA LEU A 122 -15.33 5.23 1.88
C LEU A 122 -14.39 5.31 3.09
N ARG A 123 -14.81 6.03 4.14
CA ARG A 123 -14.03 6.19 5.37
C ARG A 123 -14.13 4.94 6.25
N CYS A 124 -13.00 4.36 6.65
CA CYS A 124 -12.95 3.21 7.57
C CYS A 124 -12.96 3.57 9.06
N GLY A 125 -13.75 4.60 9.41
CA GLY A 125 -13.81 5.14 10.77
C GLY A 125 -15.01 4.65 11.60
N PRO A 126 -15.09 5.11 12.87
CA PRO A 126 -16.29 4.95 13.70
C PRO A 126 -17.55 5.45 13.00
N GLY A 127 -18.60 4.63 12.97
CA GLY A 127 -19.88 4.98 12.34
C GLY A 127 -19.98 4.64 10.85
N ALA A 128 -18.98 3.96 10.26
CA ALA A 128 -19.11 3.40 8.93
C ALA A 128 -20.26 2.38 8.86
N THR A 129 -21.15 2.55 7.89
CA THR A 129 -22.32 1.68 7.66
C THR A 129 -22.17 0.81 6.41
N HIS A 130 -21.17 1.09 5.56
CA HIS A 130 -20.95 0.33 4.34
C HIS A 130 -20.41 -1.08 4.69
N PRO A 131 -21.02 -2.18 4.20
CA PRO A 131 -20.66 -3.54 4.60
C PRO A 131 -19.17 -3.87 4.48
N VAL A 132 -18.56 -3.52 3.34
CA VAL A 132 -17.11 -3.73 3.08
C VAL A 132 -16.26 -3.03 4.13
N VAL A 133 -16.62 -1.82 4.53
CA VAL A 133 -15.85 -1.06 5.52
C VAL A 133 -15.99 -1.65 6.91
N VAL A 134 -17.19 -2.14 7.25
CA VAL A 134 -17.44 -2.83 8.52
C VAL A 134 -16.62 -4.12 8.60
N GLU A 135 -16.56 -4.87 7.49
CA GLU A 135 -15.73 -6.07 7.37
C GLU A 135 -14.24 -5.76 7.53
N HIS A 136 -13.71 -4.77 6.78
CA HIS A 136 -12.32 -4.36 6.91
C HIS A 136 -12.00 -4.00 8.37
N ARG A 137 -12.85 -3.22 9.01
CA ARG A 137 -12.68 -2.84 10.41
C ARG A 137 -12.68 -4.04 11.35
N GLY A 138 -13.51 -5.05 11.09
CA GLY A 138 -13.54 -6.32 11.83
C GLY A 138 -12.21 -7.07 11.79
N LEU A 139 -11.41 -6.88 10.75
CA LEU A 139 -10.10 -7.52 10.56
C LEU A 139 -8.92 -6.74 11.19
N THR A 140 -9.16 -5.56 11.77
CA THR A 140 -8.10 -4.69 12.32
C THR A 140 -7.22 -5.41 13.33
N ALA A 141 -7.81 -6.15 14.28
CA ALA A 141 -7.06 -6.85 15.31
C ALA A 141 -6.11 -7.92 14.74
N GLU A 142 -6.55 -8.61 13.67
CA GLU A 142 -5.71 -9.61 13.02
C GLU A 142 -4.54 -8.98 12.26
N VAL A 143 -4.79 -7.87 11.55
CA VAL A 143 -3.74 -7.10 10.88
C VAL A 143 -2.72 -6.58 11.90
N VAL A 144 -3.16 -6.02 13.02
CA VAL A 144 -2.28 -5.55 14.11
C VAL A 144 -1.42 -6.68 14.68
N GLU A 145 -1.99 -7.88 14.88
CA GLU A 145 -1.23 -9.03 15.32
C GLU A 145 -0.12 -9.40 14.33
N LEU A 146 -0.42 -9.41 13.03
CA LEU A 146 0.57 -9.72 11.98
C LEU A 146 1.65 -8.64 11.83
N ILE A 147 1.32 -7.36 12.00
CA ILE A 147 2.31 -6.28 12.08
C ILE A 147 3.30 -6.54 13.23
N GLY A 148 2.79 -6.98 14.38
CA GLY A 148 3.61 -7.37 15.53
C GLY A 148 4.59 -8.49 15.22
N ARG A 149 4.30 -9.33 14.21
CA ARG A 149 5.16 -10.45 13.83
C ARG A 149 6.36 -10.06 12.98
N LEU A 150 6.35 -8.90 12.27
CA LEU A 150 7.36 -8.49 11.26
C LEU A 150 8.81 -8.90 11.56
N GLY A 151 9.75 -8.06 11.94
CA GLY A 151 11.11 -8.52 12.24
C GLY A 151 12.05 -8.32 11.07
N GLN A 152 13.30 -8.10 11.40
CA GLN A 152 14.27 -7.50 10.53
C GLN A 152 15.48 -8.42 10.38
N ARG A 153 15.83 -8.76 9.13
CA ARG A 153 17.03 -9.54 8.80
C ARG A 153 18.04 -8.77 7.98
N ALA A 154 17.60 -7.75 7.27
CA ALA A 154 18.46 -6.82 6.55
C ALA A 154 18.51 -5.48 7.30
N GLU A 155 19.62 -4.75 7.16
CA GLU A 155 19.62 -3.33 7.52
C GLU A 155 18.63 -2.62 6.59
N GLY A 156 17.57 -2.07 7.17
CA GLY A 156 16.54 -1.31 6.45
C GLY A 156 16.76 0.18 6.64
N HIS A 157 16.26 0.98 5.70
CA HIS A 157 16.34 2.45 5.75
C HIS A 157 15.50 3.06 6.88
N SER A 158 14.49 2.33 7.37
CA SER A 158 13.59 2.76 8.44
C SER A 158 13.72 1.87 9.69
N PRO A 159 13.51 2.43 10.90
CA PRO A 159 13.55 1.66 12.14
C PRO A 159 12.26 0.85 12.31
N LEU A 160 12.39 -0.48 12.29
CA LEU A 160 11.27 -1.43 12.41
C LEU A 160 10.26 -1.10 13.54
N PRO A 161 10.67 -0.75 14.78
CA PRO A 161 9.70 -0.43 15.83
C PRO A 161 8.77 0.73 15.47
N ARG A 162 9.30 1.81 14.88
CA ARG A 162 8.49 2.98 14.51
C ARG A 162 7.63 2.68 13.28
N THR A 163 8.14 1.92 12.31
CA THR A 163 7.32 1.46 11.18
C THR A 163 6.15 0.59 11.64
N ARG A 164 6.35 -0.32 12.59
CA ARG A 164 5.25 -1.09 13.20
C ARG A 164 4.21 -0.19 13.86
N GLU A 165 4.64 0.79 14.63
CA GLU A 165 3.72 1.76 15.26
C GLU A 165 2.90 2.52 14.20
N ALA A 166 3.53 3.00 13.14
CA ALA A 166 2.86 3.67 12.04
C ALA A 166 1.86 2.75 11.29
N LEU A 167 2.22 1.49 11.05
CA LEU A 167 1.33 0.48 10.46
C LEU A 167 0.11 0.21 11.35
N VAL A 168 0.31 0.07 12.67
CA VAL A 168 -0.81 -0.12 13.63
C VAL A 168 -1.72 1.10 13.61
N ARG A 169 -1.15 2.29 13.66
CA ARG A 169 -1.91 3.56 13.58
C ARG A 169 -2.68 3.67 12.28
N CYS A 170 -2.10 3.25 11.14
CA CYS A 170 -2.79 3.16 9.87
C CYS A 170 -3.97 2.18 9.92
N ALA A 171 -3.78 1.00 10.52
CA ALA A 171 -4.84 0.00 10.63
C ALA A 171 -6.02 0.50 11.47
N GLU A 172 -5.73 1.20 12.57
CA GLU A 172 -6.74 1.68 13.53
C GLU A 172 -7.47 2.96 13.06
N THR A 173 -6.78 3.85 12.36
CA THR A 173 -7.29 5.20 12.07
C THR A 173 -7.61 5.45 10.60
N VAL A 174 -6.96 4.74 9.67
CA VAL A 174 -7.10 4.94 8.22
C VAL A 174 -7.94 3.83 7.62
N CYS A 175 -7.38 2.62 7.58
CA CYS A 175 -8.00 1.40 7.09
C CYS A 175 -7.07 0.21 7.33
N SER A 176 -7.59 -0.90 7.87
CA SER A 176 -6.85 -2.15 8.07
C SER A 176 -6.39 -2.79 6.75
N GLU A 177 -7.17 -2.65 5.68
CA GLU A 177 -6.81 -3.15 4.34
C GLU A 177 -5.60 -2.41 3.77
N LEU A 178 -5.57 -1.09 3.88
CA LEU A 178 -4.42 -0.28 3.43
C LEU A 178 -3.18 -0.59 4.28
N ALA A 179 -3.34 -0.69 5.60
CA ALA A 179 -2.25 -1.09 6.49
C ALA A 179 -1.73 -2.50 6.18
N PHE A 180 -2.61 -3.42 5.77
CA PHE A 180 -2.23 -4.76 5.32
C PHE A 180 -1.36 -4.71 4.06
N ARG A 181 -1.69 -3.89 3.06
CA ARG A 181 -0.82 -3.73 1.88
C ARG A 181 0.55 -3.15 2.24
N PHE A 182 0.60 -2.14 3.11
CA PHE A 182 1.89 -1.64 3.62
C PHE A 182 2.65 -2.70 4.45
N LEU A 183 1.96 -3.57 5.18
CA LEU A 183 2.58 -4.69 5.90
C LEU A 183 3.27 -5.66 4.92
N LEU A 184 2.65 -5.99 3.79
CA LEU A 184 3.27 -6.86 2.77
C LEU A 184 4.56 -6.23 2.22
N GLN A 185 4.51 -4.93 1.90
CA GLN A 185 5.70 -4.19 1.44
C GLN A 185 6.80 -4.14 2.51
N ALA A 186 6.43 -3.83 3.76
CA ALA A 186 7.36 -3.82 4.89
C ALA A 186 8.03 -5.19 5.11
N ALA A 187 7.28 -6.29 4.95
CA ALA A 187 7.84 -7.63 5.09
C ALA A 187 8.97 -7.88 4.06
N GLY A 188 8.75 -7.46 2.80
CA GLY A 188 9.78 -7.48 1.75
C GLY A 188 10.98 -6.62 2.08
N GLN A 189 10.74 -5.35 2.46
CA GLN A 189 11.78 -4.40 2.82
C GLN A 189 12.67 -4.91 3.97
N TYR A 190 12.07 -5.45 5.03
CA TYR A 190 12.79 -5.93 6.21
C TYR A 190 13.35 -7.35 6.07
N TRP A 191 13.09 -8.02 4.94
CA TRP A 191 13.38 -9.44 4.74
C TRP A 191 12.86 -10.30 5.90
N SER A 192 11.63 -10.00 6.35
CA SER A 192 10.99 -10.69 7.47
C SER A 192 10.80 -12.16 7.15
N ARG A 193 11.19 -13.07 8.06
CA ARG A 193 10.86 -14.51 7.88
C ARG A 193 9.38 -14.72 8.07
N LEU A 194 8.78 -15.50 7.18
CA LEU A 194 7.39 -15.93 7.33
C LEU A 194 7.34 -17.43 7.58
N SER A 195 6.63 -17.84 8.63
CA SER A 195 6.24 -19.24 8.75
C SER A 195 5.16 -19.56 7.71
N PRO A 196 5.02 -20.82 7.26
CA PRO A 196 3.93 -21.22 6.38
C PRO A 196 2.55 -20.82 6.92
N GLU A 197 2.32 -20.98 8.23
CA GLU A 197 1.05 -20.62 8.87
C GLU A 197 0.81 -19.10 8.85
N THR A 198 1.87 -18.30 8.95
CA THR A 198 1.76 -16.83 8.85
C THR A 198 1.45 -16.43 7.42
N TYR A 199 2.07 -17.06 6.42
CA TYR A 199 1.80 -16.81 5.02
C TYR A 199 0.35 -17.17 4.63
N GLU A 200 -0.15 -18.34 5.05
CA GLU A 200 -1.55 -18.72 4.81
C GLU A 200 -2.56 -17.75 5.47
N ARG A 201 -2.21 -17.14 6.61
CA ARG A 201 -3.03 -16.10 7.24
C ARG A 201 -3.06 -14.83 6.39
N LEU A 202 -1.92 -14.42 5.83
CA LEU A 202 -1.86 -13.30 4.90
C LEU A 202 -2.73 -13.56 3.67
N GLU A 203 -2.68 -14.77 3.09
CA GLU A 203 -3.55 -15.15 1.97
C GLU A 203 -5.03 -15.07 2.31
N ARG A 204 -5.44 -15.56 3.49
CA ARG A 204 -6.85 -15.48 3.92
C ARG A 204 -7.31 -14.04 4.15
N LEU A 205 -6.49 -13.20 4.75
CA LEU A 205 -6.81 -11.78 4.94
C LEU A 205 -6.90 -11.05 3.60
N SER A 206 -5.95 -11.28 2.70
CA SER A 206 -5.98 -10.70 1.35
C SER A 206 -7.26 -11.06 0.61
N ALA A 207 -7.69 -12.33 0.67
CA ALA A 207 -8.96 -12.77 0.10
C ALA A 207 -10.18 -12.11 0.77
N ALA A 208 -10.16 -11.93 2.10
CA ALA A 208 -11.22 -11.24 2.84
C ALA A 208 -11.30 -9.74 2.51
N PHE A 209 -10.18 -9.10 2.18
CA PHE A 209 -10.14 -7.74 1.64
C PHE A 209 -10.55 -7.66 0.15
N GLY A 210 -10.84 -8.79 -0.48
CA GLY A 210 -11.27 -8.87 -1.88
C GLY A 210 -10.13 -8.72 -2.90
N HIS A 211 -8.87 -8.84 -2.47
CA HIS A 211 -7.71 -8.73 -3.35
C HIS A 211 -7.64 -9.87 -4.37
N GLY A 212 -6.87 -9.64 -5.45
CA GLY A 212 -6.49 -10.68 -6.40
C GLY A 212 -5.54 -11.71 -5.78
N PRO A 213 -5.42 -12.90 -6.38
CA PRO A 213 -4.66 -14.02 -5.80
C PRO A 213 -3.14 -13.78 -5.72
N TYR A 214 -2.61 -12.79 -6.44
CA TYR A 214 -1.17 -12.56 -6.55
C TYR A 214 -0.61 -11.54 -5.55
N VAL A 215 -1.45 -10.77 -4.86
CA VAL A 215 -1.01 -9.72 -3.91
C VAL A 215 -0.10 -10.27 -2.81
N VAL A 216 -0.42 -11.43 -2.24
CA VAL A 216 0.42 -12.06 -1.21
C VAL A 216 1.58 -12.86 -1.82
N SER A 217 1.43 -13.35 -3.05
CA SER A 217 2.46 -14.14 -3.73
C SER A 217 3.76 -13.37 -3.94
N ALA A 218 3.68 -12.04 -4.00
CA ALA A 218 4.82 -11.12 -4.11
C ALA A 218 5.87 -11.36 -3.02
N ILE A 219 5.46 -11.79 -1.82
CA ILE A 219 6.36 -12.02 -0.67
C ILE A 219 6.59 -13.51 -0.36
N ARG A 220 6.20 -14.41 -1.25
CA ARG A 220 6.34 -15.86 -1.04
C ARG A 220 7.78 -16.31 -0.84
N TYR A 221 8.74 -15.59 -1.42
CA TYR A 221 10.17 -15.86 -1.26
C TYR A 221 10.69 -15.65 0.18
N LEU A 222 9.88 -15.03 1.06
CA LEU A 222 10.17 -14.86 2.49
C LEU A 222 9.75 -16.05 3.36
N VAL A 223 9.01 -17.01 2.80
CA VAL A 223 8.51 -18.17 3.55
C VAL A 223 9.65 -19.15 3.83
N ASP A 224 9.78 -19.53 5.10
CA ASP A 224 10.71 -20.57 5.50
C ASP A 224 10.31 -21.90 4.89
N GLU A 225 11.15 -22.43 3.99
CA GLU A 225 10.99 -23.80 3.55
C GLU A 225 11.25 -24.74 4.74
N PRO A 226 10.34 -25.68 5.03
CA PRO A 226 10.61 -26.70 6.02
C PRO A 226 11.85 -27.45 5.56
N HIS A 227 12.93 -27.33 6.33
CA HIS A 227 14.17 -28.01 6.02
C HIS A 227 13.85 -29.50 5.87
N ALA A 228 14.02 -30.04 4.66
CA ALA A 228 14.12 -31.47 4.48
C ALA A 228 15.27 -31.91 5.38
N ARG A 229 14.93 -32.55 6.51
CA ARG A 229 15.96 -33.11 7.39
C ARG A 229 16.71 -34.17 6.57
N PRO A 230 18.05 -34.21 6.66
CA PRO A 230 18.86 -35.21 5.97
C PRO A 230 18.50 -36.63 6.40
#